data_AF-A0A6F8XH86-F1
#
_entry.id   AF-A0A6F8XH86-F1
#
_cell.length_a   1.000
_cell.length_b   1.000
_cell.length_c   1.000
_cell.angle_alpha   90.00
_cell.angle_beta   90.00
_cell.angle_gamma   90.00
#
_symmetry.space_group_name_H-M   'P 1'
#
loop_
_entity.id
_entity.type
_entity.pdbx_description
1 polymer ?
#
loop_
_entity_poly.entity_id
_entity_poly.type
_entity_poly.pdbx_seq_one_letter_code
_entity_poly.pdbx_strand_id
1 'polypeptide(L)'
;MNSDLNDLIDKYRSDNESVFNTWFINNDERLKAFRSIRRGVQSVINDIKNKEFGNDYKGSSLEFVLNCITEQKQVFIGASHAFYWKPKLRIPDIYENEENKMSFGQFLENCFAAKNEEQILKEIINLDEKKIKGLGPAVANILYFLHPEIILNP
;
A
#
# COMPACT_ATOMS: atom_id res chain seq x y z
N MET A 1 23.09 -14.60 -32.89
CA MET A 1 23.17 -14.27 -31.46
C MET A 1 22.39 -13.02 -31.06
N ASN A 2 22.36 -11.94 -31.85
CA ASN A 2 21.46 -10.79 -31.59
C ASN A 2 20.03 -10.95 -32.16
N SER A 3 19.82 -11.76 -33.20
CA SER A 3 18.47 -12.01 -33.75
C SER A 3 17.59 -12.80 -32.78
N ASP A 4 18.18 -13.80 -32.12
CA ASP A 4 17.45 -14.70 -31.21
C ASP A 4 16.90 -13.97 -29.98
N LEU A 5 17.61 -12.93 -29.52
CA LEU A 5 17.16 -12.09 -28.41
C LEU A 5 16.02 -11.15 -28.83
N ASN A 6 16.10 -10.56 -30.03
CA ASN A 6 15.04 -9.70 -30.55
C ASN A 6 13.75 -10.51 -30.79
N ASP A 7 13.86 -11.71 -31.35
CA ASP A 7 12.72 -12.59 -31.56
C ASP A 7 12.08 -13.03 -30.22
N LEU A 8 12.88 -13.23 -29.17
CA LEU A 8 12.40 -13.54 -27.83
C LEU A 8 11.68 -12.33 -27.20
N ILE A 9 12.23 -11.13 -27.36
CA ILE A 9 11.61 -9.88 -26.89
C ILE A 9 10.30 -9.63 -27.62
N ASP A 10 10.26 -9.84 -28.94
CA ASP A 10 9.06 -9.63 -29.74
C ASP A 10 7.98 -10.65 -29.41
N LYS A 11 8.34 -11.93 -29.19
CA LYS A 11 7.40 -12.93 -28.64
C LYS A 11 6.84 -12.49 -27.30
N TYR A 12 7.71 -12.07 -26.37
CA TYR A 12 7.30 -11.61 -25.05
C TYR A 12 6.39 -10.39 -25.11
N ARG A 13 6.64 -9.44 -26.01
CA ARG A 13 5.78 -8.26 -26.24
C ARG A 13 4.49 -8.58 -26.98
N SER A 14 4.44 -9.63 -27.78
CA SER A 14 3.23 -10.04 -28.52
C SER A 14 2.30 -10.95 -27.71
N ASP A 15 2.82 -11.55 -26.64
CA ASP A 15 2.05 -12.40 -25.74
C ASP A 15 1.18 -11.53 -24.81
N ASN A 16 -0.13 -11.59 -25.00
CA ASN A 16 -1.10 -10.83 -24.22
C ASN A 16 -1.16 -11.27 -22.74
N GLU A 17 -0.68 -12.47 -22.41
CA GLU A 17 -0.60 -12.97 -21.04
C GLU A 17 0.76 -12.64 -20.38
N SER A 18 1.71 -12.08 -21.14
CA SER A 18 3.01 -11.68 -20.59
C SER A 18 2.87 -10.62 -19.52
N VAL A 19 3.83 -10.59 -18.58
CA VAL A 19 3.95 -9.49 -17.60
C VAL A 19 4.13 -8.15 -18.32
N PHE A 20 4.76 -8.11 -19.50
CA PHE A 20 4.89 -6.87 -20.27
C PHE A 20 3.53 -6.26 -20.65
N ASN A 21 2.61 -7.04 -21.22
CA ASN A 21 1.30 -6.53 -21.63
C ASN A 21 0.33 -6.37 -20.46
N THR A 22 0.31 -7.34 -19.54
CA THR A 22 -0.60 -7.32 -18.40
C THR A 22 -0.21 -6.28 -17.34
N TRP A 23 1.07 -5.86 -17.28
CA TRP A 23 1.58 -4.98 -16.21
C TRP A 23 2.19 -3.66 -16.69
N PHE A 24 2.89 -3.66 -17.83
CA PHE A 24 3.60 -2.48 -18.34
C PHE A 24 2.73 -1.66 -19.31
N ILE A 25 1.96 -2.34 -20.18
CA ILE A 25 1.07 -1.69 -21.17
C ILE A 25 -0.29 -1.32 -20.56
N ASN A 26 -0.87 -2.17 -19.69
CA ASN A 26 -2.15 -1.91 -18.99
C ASN A 26 -2.01 -0.93 -17.80
N ASN A 27 -1.30 0.18 -18.03
CA ASN A 27 -0.90 1.17 -17.04
C ASN A 27 -2.08 1.93 -16.42
N ASP A 28 -3.19 2.09 -17.14
CA ASP A 28 -4.29 2.96 -16.72
C ASP A 28 -5.05 2.47 -15.49
N GLU A 29 -5.35 1.17 -15.40
CA GLU A 29 -6.03 0.60 -14.22
C GLU A 29 -5.13 0.65 -12.99
N ARG A 30 -3.85 0.36 -13.17
CA ARG A 30 -2.84 0.48 -12.12
C ARG A 30 -2.73 1.93 -11.65
N LEU A 31 -2.54 2.90 -12.55
CA LEU A 31 -2.48 4.32 -12.19
C LEU A 31 -3.77 4.80 -11.51
N LYS A 32 -4.94 4.29 -11.92
CA LYS A 32 -6.20 4.54 -11.20
C LYS A 32 -6.13 3.99 -9.79
N ALA A 33 -5.65 2.77 -9.57
CA ALA A 33 -5.49 2.19 -8.23
C ALA A 33 -4.52 3.01 -7.36
N PHE A 34 -3.35 3.39 -7.87
CA PHE A 34 -2.41 4.27 -7.16
C PHE A 34 -3.06 5.59 -6.76
N ARG A 35 -3.76 6.24 -7.68
CA ARG A 35 -4.48 7.50 -7.39
C ARG A 35 -5.60 7.30 -6.36
N SER A 36 -6.36 6.22 -6.45
CA SER A 36 -7.45 5.90 -5.51
C SER A 36 -6.91 5.63 -4.11
N ILE A 37 -5.85 4.84 -3.98
CA ILE A 37 -5.21 4.52 -2.70
C ILE A 37 -4.60 5.79 -2.09
N ARG A 38 -3.87 6.58 -2.88
CA ARG A 38 -3.29 7.84 -2.41
C ARG A 38 -4.36 8.80 -1.88
N ARG A 39 -5.50 8.95 -2.58
CA ARG A 39 -6.63 9.74 -2.09
C ARG A 39 -7.26 9.14 -0.83
N GLY A 40 -7.45 7.82 -0.79
CA GLY A 40 -8.00 7.14 0.38
C GLY A 40 -7.13 7.33 1.62
N VAL A 41 -5.81 7.26 1.50
CA VAL A 41 -4.87 7.55 2.59
C VAL A 41 -5.02 9.00 3.07
N GLN A 42 -5.19 9.95 2.14
CA GLN A 42 -5.45 11.34 2.51
C GLN A 42 -6.77 11.50 3.29
N SER A 43 -7.82 10.74 2.93
CA SER A 43 -9.04 10.68 3.73
C SER A 43 -8.80 10.12 5.13
N VAL A 44 -8.05 9.02 5.27
CA VAL A 44 -7.69 8.47 6.59
C VAL A 44 -6.97 9.50 7.46
N ILE A 45 -6.00 10.22 6.88
CA ILE A 45 -5.28 11.29 7.60
C ILE A 45 -6.26 12.37 8.08
N ASN A 46 -7.16 12.83 7.21
CA ASN A 46 -8.12 13.88 7.55
C ASN A 46 -9.11 13.41 8.63
N ASP A 47 -9.65 12.19 8.51
CA ASP A 47 -10.58 11.63 9.49
C ASP A 47 -9.93 11.55 10.86
N ILE A 48 -8.66 11.12 10.95
CA ILE A 48 -7.93 11.06 12.22
C ILE A 48 -7.72 12.46 12.79
N LYS A 49 -7.27 13.41 11.96
CA LYS A 49 -7.04 14.81 12.39
C LYS A 49 -8.31 15.49 12.90
N ASN A 50 -9.43 15.23 12.25
CA ASN A 50 -10.72 15.80 12.61
C ASN A 50 -11.43 15.02 13.73
N LYS A 51 -10.83 13.93 14.23
CA LYS A 51 -11.42 13.01 15.22
C LYS A 51 -12.72 12.35 14.73
N GLU A 52 -12.83 12.17 13.43
CA GLU A 52 -13.92 11.47 12.74
C GLU A 52 -13.56 10.01 12.47
N PHE A 53 -12.30 9.61 12.66
CA PHE A 53 -11.86 8.23 12.56
C PHE A 53 -12.45 7.38 13.68
N GLY A 54 -13.42 6.53 13.33
CA GLY A 54 -14.18 5.70 14.25
C GLY A 54 -13.38 4.60 14.95
N ASN A 55 -14.10 3.76 15.70
CA ASN A 55 -13.55 2.63 16.46
C ASN A 55 -13.80 1.28 15.77
N ASP A 56 -14.36 1.29 14.57
CA ASP A 56 -14.58 0.09 13.78
C ASP A 56 -13.81 0.19 12.47
N TYR A 57 -13.28 -0.94 12.03
CA TYR A 57 -12.72 -1.09 10.70
C TYR A 57 -13.82 -0.91 9.64
N LYS A 58 -14.99 -1.53 9.87
CA LYS A 58 -16.07 -1.52 8.89
C LYS A 58 -16.67 -0.12 8.77
N GLY A 59 -16.81 0.36 7.53
CA GLY A 59 -17.25 1.69 7.19
C GLY A 59 -16.17 2.77 7.35
N SER A 60 -14.94 2.42 7.75
CA SER A 60 -13.85 3.40 7.89
C SER A 60 -13.19 3.73 6.55
N SER A 61 -12.57 4.90 6.46
CA SER A 61 -11.72 5.27 5.33
C SER A 61 -10.55 4.30 5.13
N LEU A 62 -10.08 3.65 6.19
CA LEU A 62 -9.02 2.63 6.10
C LEU A 62 -9.51 1.34 5.44
N GLU A 63 -10.78 0.94 5.66
CA GLU A 63 -11.37 -0.20 4.94
C GLU A 63 -11.38 0.02 3.44
N PHE A 64 -11.73 1.22 2.98
CA PHE A 64 -11.67 1.56 1.55
C PHE A 64 -10.26 1.38 0.99
N VAL A 65 -9.24 1.92 1.67
CA VAL A 65 -7.84 1.81 1.25
C VAL A 65 -7.40 0.35 1.13
N LEU A 66 -7.67 -0.45 2.17
CA LEU A 66 -7.25 -1.86 2.18
C LEU A 66 -8.02 -2.70 1.15
N ASN A 67 -9.31 -2.44 0.94
CA ASN A 67 -10.08 -3.09 -0.13
C ASN A 67 -9.50 -2.77 -1.50
N CYS A 68 -9.21 -1.49 -1.81
CA CYS A 68 -8.57 -1.11 -3.07
C CYS A 68 -7.21 -1.79 -3.28
N ILE A 69 -6.41 -1.95 -2.21
CA ILE A 69 -5.13 -2.66 -2.25
C ILE A 69 -5.33 -4.15 -2.57
N THR A 70 -6.25 -4.82 -1.88
CA THR A 70 -6.50 -6.27 -2.04
C THR A 70 -7.13 -6.63 -3.40
N GLU A 71 -7.78 -5.67 -4.06
CA GLU A 71 -8.28 -5.82 -5.43
C GLU A 71 -7.15 -5.90 -6.48
N GLN A 72 -5.92 -5.46 -6.17
CA GLN A 72 -4.77 -5.45 -7.11
C GLN A 72 -4.10 -6.84 -7.28
N LYS A 73 -4.92 -7.89 -7.51
CA LYS A 73 -4.53 -9.33 -7.51
C LYS A 73 -3.41 -9.74 -8.47
N GLN A 74 -3.08 -8.92 -9.47
CA GLN A 74 -2.09 -9.26 -10.51
C GLN A 74 -0.63 -8.97 -10.11
N VAL A 75 -0.36 -8.19 -9.05
CA VAL A 75 1.02 -7.82 -8.62
C VAL A 75 1.62 -8.80 -7.61
N PHE A 76 0.81 -9.71 -7.05
CA PHE A 76 1.19 -10.49 -5.88
C PHE A 76 0.84 -11.98 -6.02
N ILE A 77 1.12 -12.62 -7.17
CA ILE A 77 1.09 -14.09 -7.22
C ILE A 77 2.27 -14.59 -6.35
N GLY A 78 1.96 -15.13 -5.16
CA GLY A 78 2.94 -15.51 -4.14
C GLY A 78 3.07 -14.53 -2.95
N ALA A 79 3.04 -13.22 -3.18
CA ALA A 79 2.96 -12.22 -2.09
C ALA A 79 1.55 -12.10 -1.50
N SER A 80 0.52 -12.52 -2.24
CA SER A 80 -0.84 -12.66 -1.77
C SER A 80 -0.94 -13.54 -0.52
N HIS A 81 0.03 -14.42 -0.22
CA HIS A 81 0.09 -15.13 1.07
C HIS A 81 0.28 -14.21 2.28
N ALA A 82 0.93 -13.05 2.15
CA ALA A 82 0.98 -12.05 3.22
C ALA A 82 -0.36 -11.32 3.41
N PHE A 83 -1.17 -11.25 2.35
CA PHE A 83 -2.47 -10.55 2.32
C PHE A 83 -3.68 -11.46 2.49
N TYR A 84 -3.53 -12.78 2.32
CA TYR A 84 -4.50 -13.82 2.68
C TYR A 84 -4.42 -14.20 4.16
N TRP A 85 -3.70 -13.43 5.00
CA TRP A 85 -3.78 -13.63 6.44
C TRP A 85 -5.23 -13.38 6.89
N LYS A 86 -5.84 -14.44 7.42
CA LYS A 86 -7.26 -14.51 7.82
C LYS A 86 -7.76 -13.21 8.50
N PRO A 87 -8.96 -12.73 8.14
CA PRO A 87 -9.62 -11.53 8.70
C PRO A 87 -10.13 -11.72 10.15
N LYS A 88 -9.34 -12.36 11.02
CA LYS A 88 -9.69 -12.60 12.43
C LYS A 88 -8.59 -12.21 13.43
N LEU A 89 -7.41 -11.77 13.00
CA LEU A 89 -6.35 -11.41 13.93
C LEU A 89 -6.33 -9.91 14.24
N ARG A 90 -6.93 -9.57 15.39
CA ARG A 90 -6.77 -8.34 16.17
C ARG A 90 -6.96 -7.04 15.37
N ILE A 91 -8.12 -6.42 15.55
CA ILE A 91 -8.32 -5.00 15.22
C ILE A 91 -7.09 -4.24 15.75
N PRO A 92 -6.34 -3.49 14.91
CA PRO A 92 -5.16 -2.82 15.41
C PRO A 92 -5.53 -1.88 16.54
N ASP A 93 -4.63 -1.71 17.52
CA ASP A 93 -4.93 -0.94 18.73
C ASP A 93 -5.28 0.54 18.41
N ILE A 94 -5.11 1.01 17.16
CA ILE A 94 -5.60 2.30 16.67
C ILE A 94 -7.12 2.44 16.79
N TYR A 95 -7.92 1.37 16.76
CA TYR A 95 -9.37 1.52 16.89
C TYR A 95 -9.84 1.59 18.34
N GLU A 96 -8.97 1.22 19.28
CA GLU A 96 -9.29 1.16 20.71
C GLU A 96 -8.61 2.29 21.50
N ASN A 97 -7.63 2.97 20.92
CA ASN A 97 -6.82 3.97 21.60
C ASN A 97 -6.60 5.21 20.72
N GLU A 98 -7.02 6.37 21.23
CA GLU A 98 -6.92 7.67 20.54
C GLU A 98 -5.48 8.12 20.29
N GLU A 99 -4.54 7.87 21.21
CA GLU A 99 -3.13 8.19 21.00
C GLU A 99 -2.54 7.36 19.85
N ASN A 100 -2.96 6.09 19.75
CA ASN A 100 -2.57 5.22 18.65
C ASN A 100 -3.15 5.71 17.31
N LYS A 101 -4.41 6.19 17.28
CA LYS A 101 -4.98 6.85 16.09
C LYS A 101 -4.13 8.02 15.66
N MET A 102 -3.86 8.94 16.57
CA MET A 102 -3.11 10.16 16.28
C MET A 102 -1.70 9.84 15.80
N SER A 103 -1.02 8.89 16.45
CA SER A 103 0.32 8.45 16.04
C SER A 103 0.30 7.83 14.64
N PHE A 104 -0.72 7.01 14.34
CA PHE A 104 -0.89 6.41 13.02
C PHE A 104 -1.21 7.47 11.94
N GLY A 105 -2.11 8.41 12.22
CA GLY A 105 -2.43 9.50 11.29
C GLY A 105 -1.23 10.39 11.00
N GLN A 106 -0.44 10.72 12.02
CA GLN A 106 0.80 11.49 11.85
C GLN A 106 1.82 10.73 11.01
N PHE A 107 2.00 9.43 11.28
CA PHE A 107 2.84 8.56 10.46
C PHE A 107 2.40 8.56 9.00
N LEU A 108 1.11 8.39 8.72
CA LEU A 108 0.57 8.39 7.35
C LEU A 108 0.80 9.73 6.66
N GLU A 109 0.59 10.84 7.36
CA GLU A 109 0.83 12.18 6.81
C GLU A 109 2.30 12.41 6.46
N ASN A 110 3.20 12.08 7.38
CA ASN A 110 4.64 12.26 7.17
C ASN A 110 5.12 11.38 6.02
N CYS A 111 4.66 10.12 5.97
CA CYS A 111 4.95 9.24 4.84
C CYS A 111 4.35 9.79 3.55
N PHE A 112 3.11 10.28 3.54
CA PHE A 112 2.49 10.84 2.33
C PHE A 112 3.29 12.00 1.70
N ALA A 113 3.93 12.81 2.56
CA ALA A 113 4.76 13.95 2.18
C ALA A 113 6.25 13.60 1.95
N ALA A 114 6.69 12.40 2.33
CA ALA A 114 8.06 11.96 2.18
C ALA A 114 8.50 11.95 0.70
N LYS A 115 9.78 12.22 0.47
CA LYS A 115 10.38 12.31 -0.87
C LYS A 115 11.58 11.39 -1.05
N ASN A 116 12.02 10.73 0.02
CA ASN A 116 13.17 9.85 0.03
C ASN A 116 13.01 8.74 1.08
N GLU A 117 13.84 7.72 0.96
CA GLU A 117 13.84 6.54 1.83
C GLU A 117 14.11 6.87 3.29
N GLU A 118 15.08 7.75 3.57
CA GLU A 118 15.46 8.12 4.94
C GLU A 118 14.28 8.68 5.74
N GLN A 119 13.44 9.49 5.10
CA GLN A 119 12.22 10.02 5.70
C GLN A 119 11.22 8.90 6.03
N ILE A 120 11.01 7.96 5.10
CA ILE A 120 10.08 6.84 5.32
C ILE A 120 10.59 5.95 6.46
N LEU A 121 11.88 5.60 6.45
CA LEU A 121 12.50 4.76 7.47
C LEU A 121 12.40 5.38 8.86
N LYS A 122 12.66 6.69 8.97
CA LYS A 122 12.48 7.44 10.22
C LYS A 122 11.06 7.30 10.75
N GLU A 123 10.06 7.47 9.90
CA GLU A 123 8.65 7.35 10.33
C GLU A 123 8.27 5.91 10.71
N ILE A 124 8.81 4.89 10.03
CA ILE A 124 8.62 3.49 10.41
C ILE A 124 9.18 3.23 11.82
N ILE A 125 10.39 3.73 12.10
CA ILE A 125 11.02 3.60 13.43
C ILE A 125 10.16 4.30 14.49
N ASN A 126 9.76 5.55 14.24
CA ASN A 126 8.92 6.32 15.17
C ASN A 126 7.59 5.59 15.48
N LEU A 127 6.98 4.95 14.48
CA LEU A 127 5.74 4.19 14.66
C LEU A 127 5.98 2.88 15.42
N ASP A 128 7.07 2.16 15.16
CA ASP A 128 7.40 0.93 15.88
C ASP A 128 7.68 1.18 17.37
N GLU A 129 8.25 2.33 17.72
CA GLU A 129 8.44 2.75 19.11
C GLU A 129 7.13 2.89 19.89
N LYS A 130 6.00 3.15 19.20
CA LYS A 130 4.66 3.20 19.82
C LYS A 130 4.12 1.81 20.17
N LYS A 131 4.74 0.73 19.69
CA LYS A 131 4.37 -0.67 19.98
C LYS A 131 2.90 -1.00 19.72
N ILE A 132 2.32 -0.38 18.69
CA ILE A 132 0.92 -0.57 18.29
C ILE A 132 0.78 -1.94 17.61
N LYS A 133 -0.08 -2.81 18.13
CA LYS A 133 -0.20 -4.18 17.63
C LYS A 133 -1.01 -4.23 16.33
N GLY A 134 -0.59 -5.10 15.41
CA GLY A 134 -1.37 -5.44 14.20
C GLY A 134 -1.26 -4.47 13.03
N LEU A 135 -0.43 -3.42 13.11
CA LEU A 135 -0.29 -2.40 12.05
C LEU A 135 0.70 -2.76 10.93
N GLY A 136 1.69 -3.62 11.20
CA GLY A 136 2.84 -3.86 10.31
C GLY A 136 2.47 -4.17 8.85
N PRO A 137 1.65 -5.20 8.57
CA PRO A 137 1.25 -5.52 7.20
C PRO A 137 0.50 -4.37 6.51
N ALA A 138 -0.43 -3.71 7.20
CA ALA A 138 -1.20 -2.61 6.64
C ALA A 138 -0.29 -1.43 6.23
N VAL A 139 0.64 -1.07 7.10
CA VAL A 139 1.62 0.01 6.86
C VAL A 139 2.50 -0.30 5.66
N ALA A 140 3.10 -1.49 5.59
CA ALA A 140 3.98 -1.87 4.48
C ALA A 140 3.28 -1.75 3.12
N ASN A 141 2.02 -2.18 3.05
CA ASN A 141 1.24 -2.13 1.83
C ASN A 141 0.89 -0.70 1.42
N ILE A 142 0.47 0.12 2.38
CA ILE A 142 0.19 1.54 2.13
C ILE A 142 1.45 2.24 1.61
N LEU A 143 2.60 2.01 2.23
CA LEU A 143 3.87 2.62 1.82
C LEU A 143 4.25 2.25 0.38
N TYR A 144 4.04 1.01 -0.06
CA TYR A 144 4.27 0.58 -1.44
C TYR A 144 3.46 1.40 -2.45
N PHE A 145 2.19 1.68 -2.13
CA PHE A 145 1.34 2.48 -3.02
C PHE A 145 1.58 4.00 -2.91
N LEU A 146 2.14 4.48 -1.80
CA LEU A 146 2.55 5.88 -1.67
C LEU A 146 3.88 6.15 -2.38
N HIS A 147 4.82 5.21 -2.32
CA HIS A 147 6.21 5.36 -2.78
C HIS A 147 6.71 4.14 -3.57
N PRO A 148 6.08 3.81 -4.72
CA PRO A 148 6.47 2.63 -5.49
C PRO A 148 7.92 2.68 -5.96
N GLU A 149 8.43 3.86 -6.28
CA GLU A 149 9.80 4.03 -6.81
C GLU A 149 10.88 3.82 -5.74
N ILE A 150 10.60 4.20 -4.49
CA ILE A 150 11.54 4.05 -3.37
C ILE A 150 11.57 2.60 -2.88
N ILE A 151 10.42 1.91 -2.88
CA ILE A 151 10.34 0.54 -2.35
C ILE A 151 10.77 -0.52 -3.37
N LEU A 152 10.66 -0.25 -4.67
CA LEU A 152 11.07 -1.19 -5.73
C LEU A 152 12.55 -1.10 -6.11
N ASN A 153 13.26 -0.03 -5.73
CA ASN A 153 14.69 0.16 -5.94
C ASN A 153 15.41 0.39 -4.60
N PRO A 154 15.68 -0.68 -3.82
CA PRO A 154 16.58 -0.60 -2.67
C PRO A 154 18.06 -0.45 -3.09
#